data_AF-A0A5R8Y595-F1
#
_entry.id   AF-A0A5R8Y595-F1
#
_cell.length_a   1.000
_cell.length_b   1.000
_cell.length_c   1.000
_cell.angle_alpha   90.00
_cell.angle_beta   90.00
_cell.angle_gamma   90.00
#
_symmetry.space_group_name_H-M   'P 1'
#
loop_
_entity.id
_entity.type
_entity.pdbx_description
1 polymer ?
#
loop_
_entity_poly.entity_id
_entity_poly.type
_entity_poly.pdbx_seq_one_letter_code
_entity_poly.pdbx_strand_id
1 'polypeptide(L)'
;MRKQDIIANKFKRENLINIMAAYQLYYQITLGEIIEKSGFEKEKIVDLNLDIDPENVLNTMIEVINTFKKEDDFDSIFEDNMKINAMIHALKDFTLKYDELNKKENIYDVFYEKIINDQFFTLSMQVFFSEELKSRIDYWKKLISNETAKELKQSALKII
;
A
#
# COMPACT_ATOMS: atom_id res chain seq x y z
N MET A 1 -19.67 -12.24 -5.78
CA MET A 1 -20.12 -10.83 -6.00
C MET A 1 -19.75 -10.37 -7.42
N ARG A 2 -20.51 -9.51 -8.12
CA ARG A 2 -20.09 -9.04 -9.47
C ARG A 2 -19.01 -7.96 -9.34
N LYS A 3 -18.03 -7.89 -10.27
CA LYS A 3 -16.93 -6.91 -10.24
C LYS A 3 -17.41 -5.47 -10.06
N GLN A 4 -18.47 -5.11 -10.77
CA GLN A 4 -19.08 -3.78 -10.71
C GLN A 4 -19.60 -3.44 -9.32
N ASP A 5 -20.16 -4.42 -8.61
CA ASP A 5 -20.65 -4.25 -7.22
C ASP A 5 -19.46 -4.04 -6.27
N ILE A 6 -18.35 -4.76 -6.48
CA ILE A 6 -17.10 -4.60 -5.72
C ILE A 6 -16.51 -3.21 -5.92
N ILE A 7 -16.32 -2.77 -7.17
CA ILE A 7 -15.86 -1.41 -7.49
C ILE A 7 -16.79 -0.38 -6.86
N ALA A 8 -18.10 -0.55 -7.05
CA ALA A 8 -19.08 0.39 -6.54
C ALA A 8 -19.02 0.54 -5.02
N ASN A 9 -18.59 -0.49 -4.30
CA ASN A 9 -18.36 -0.46 -2.86
C ASN A 9 -16.97 0.09 -2.50
N LYS A 10 -15.87 -0.48 -3.02
CA LYS A 10 -14.49 -0.09 -2.65
C LYS A 10 -14.16 1.34 -3.08
N PHE A 11 -14.77 1.85 -4.15
CA PHE A 11 -14.62 3.24 -4.62
C PHE A 11 -15.62 4.23 -3.99
N LYS A 12 -16.37 3.84 -2.95
CA LYS A 12 -17.04 4.83 -2.09
C LYS A 12 -15.98 5.68 -1.42
N ARG A 13 -16.26 6.98 -1.24
CA ARG A 13 -15.32 7.93 -0.64
C ARG A 13 -14.67 7.43 0.66
N GLU A 14 -15.47 6.99 1.63
CA GLU A 14 -14.95 6.51 2.92
C GLU A 14 -14.06 5.27 2.74
N ASN A 15 -14.43 4.36 1.83
CA ASN A 15 -13.63 3.17 1.57
C ASN A 15 -12.32 3.51 0.85
N LEU A 16 -12.33 4.44 -0.11
CA LEU A 16 -11.10 4.94 -0.74
C LEU A 16 -10.17 5.57 0.27
N ILE A 17 -10.70 6.41 1.17
CA ILE A 17 -9.92 7.05 2.23
C ILE A 17 -9.27 6.00 3.13
N ASN A 18 -10.04 5.00 3.57
CA ASN A 18 -9.51 3.94 4.43
C ASN A 18 -8.44 3.12 3.72
N ILE A 19 -8.66 2.77 2.45
CA ILE A 19 -7.70 2.01 1.65
C ILE A 19 -6.42 2.82 1.43
N MET A 20 -6.53 4.09 1.01
CA MET A 20 -5.38 4.97 0.82
C MET A 20 -4.58 5.17 2.11
N ALA A 21 -5.26 5.40 3.24
CA ALA A 21 -4.64 5.58 4.54
C ALA A 21 -3.91 4.31 5.00
N ALA A 22 -4.57 3.15 4.91
CA ALA A 22 -3.96 1.87 5.28
C ALA A 22 -2.75 1.54 4.39
N TYR A 23 -2.91 1.69 3.07
CA TYR A 23 -1.85 1.41 2.11
C TYR A 23 -0.63 2.30 2.34
N GLN A 24 -0.84 3.61 2.50
CA GLN A 24 0.23 4.55 2.83
C GLN A 24 0.96 4.14 4.11
N LEU A 25 0.22 3.70 5.13
CA LEU A 25 0.82 3.38 6.42
C LEU A 25 1.62 2.07 6.37
N TYR A 26 1.12 1.04 5.68
CA TYR A 26 1.91 -0.18 5.41
C TYR A 26 3.19 0.14 4.63
N TYR A 27 3.10 1.00 3.62
CA TYR A 27 4.24 1.47 2.85
C TYR A 27 5.28 2.16 3.75
N GLN A 28 4.85 3.13 4.57
CA GLN A 28 5.73 3.90 5.44
C GLN A 28 6.38 3.07 6.55
N ILE A 29 5.62 2.16 7.17
CA ILE A 29 6.15 1.22 8.18
C ILE A 29 7.24 0.34 7.56
N THR A 30 6.97 -0.17 6.35
CA THR A 30 7.90 -1.03 5.63
C THR A 30 9.20 -0.31 5.30
N LEU A 31 9.11 0.93 4.82
CA LEU A 31 10.29 1.76 4.60
C LEU A 31 11.09 1.97 5.89
N GLY A 32 10.43 2.32 6.99
CA GLY A 32 11.10 2.54 8.27
C GLY A 32 11.92 1.32 8.71
N GLU A 33 11.33 0.14 8.62
CA GLU A 33 11.97 -1.13 8.97
C GLU A 33 13.15 -1.47 8.05
N ILE A 34 12.96 -1.35 6.73
CA ILE A 34 14.01 -1.66 5.74
C ILE A 34 15.19 -0.72 5.93
N ILE A 35 14.93 0.58 6.12
CA ILE A 35 15.95 1.60 6.36
C ILE A 35 16.74 1.28 7.63
N GLU A 36 16.04 0.97 8.73
CA GLU A 36 16.69 0.62 10.00
C GLU A 36 17.59 -0.60 9.86
N LYS A 37 17.13 -1.64 9.18
CA LYS A 37 17.87 -2.90 9.01
C LYS A 37 18.93 -2.88 7.92
N SER A 38 18.80 -2.03 6.91
CA SER A 38 19.81 -1.88 5.84
C SER A 38 21.03 -1.07 6.27
N GLY A 39 20.95 -0.38 7.41
CA GLY A 39 22.00 0.52 7.88
C GLY A 39 22.16 1.76 6.99
N PHE A 40 21.12 2.11 6.22
CA PHE A 40 21.11 3.32 5.40
C PHE A 40 21.17 4.57 6.30
N GLU A 41 21.94 5.57 5.88
CA GLU A 41 22.08 6.81 6.63
C GLU A 41 20.75 7.56 6.66
N LYS A 42 20.18 7.74 7.85
CA LYS A 42 18.85 8.33 8.01
C LYS A 42 18.72 9.74 7.40
N GLU A 43 19.83 10.46 7.35
CA GLU A 43 19.92 11.81 6.79
C GLU A 43 19.70 11.85 5.28
N LYS A 44 19.97 10.75 4.56
CA LYS A 44 19.80 10.64 3.10
C LYS A 44 18.41 10.15 2.69
N ILE A 45 17.54 9.80 3.63
CA ILE A 45 16.18 9.31 3.34
C ILE A 45 15.33 10.39 2.66
N VAL A 46 15.49 11.64 3.08
CA VAL A 46 14.75 12.77 2.52
C VAL A 46 15.05 12.92 1.03
N ASP A 47 16.30 12.66 0.62
CA ASP A 47 16.72 12.73 -0.77
C ASP A 47 16.11 11.61 -1.63
N LEU A 48 15.66 10.51 -1.00
CA LEU A 48 15.02 9.42 -1.72
C LEU A 48 13.60 9.77 -2.17
N ASN A 49 12.95 10.82 -1.66
CA ASN A 49 11.60 11.24 -2.05
C ASN A 49 10.62 10.05 -2.18
N LEU A 50 10.54 9.26 -1.10
CA LEU A 50 9.75 8.03 -1.04
C LEU A 50 8.36 8.36 -0.50
N ASP A 51 7.47 8.73 -1.42
CA ASP A 51 6.06 8.93 -1.14
C ASP A 51 5.21 7.94 -1.93
N ILE A 52 4.07 7.58 -1.34
CA ILE A 52 3.10 6.73 -2.00
C ILE A 52 2.49 7.46 -3.20
N ASP A 53 2.54 6.85 -4.38
CA ASP A 53 1.79 7.32 -5.54
C ASP A 53 0.34 6.81 -5.45
N PRO A 54 -0.67 7.71 -5.34
CA PRO A 54 -2.07 7.30 -5.31
C PRO A 54 -2.50 6.49 -6.52
N GLU A 55 -1.90 6.70 -7.69
CA GLU A 55 -2.19 5.92 -8.90
C GLU A 55 -1.79 4.46 -8.73
N ASN A 56 -0.63 4.19 -8.12
CA ASN A 56 -0.20 2.82 -7.81
C ASN A 56 -1.20 2.12 -6.89
N VAL A 57 -1.73 2.81 -5.88
CA VAL A 57 -2.75 2.24 -4.98
C VAL A 57 -3.99 1.86 -5.75
N LEU A 58 -4.50 2.76 -6.61
CA LEU A 58 -5.70 2.53 -7.40
C LEU A 58 -5.52 1.38 -8.40
N ASN A 59 -4.36 1.30 -9.05
CA ASN A 59 -4.04 0.20 -9.96
C ASN A 59 -4.01 -1.14 -9.22
N THR A 60 -3.35 -1.21 -8.04
CA THR A 60 -3.38 -2.41 -7.20
C THR A 60 -4.82 -2.80 -6.82
N MET A 61 -5.67 -1.84 -6.44
CA MET A 61 -7.07 -2.15 -6.12
C MET A 61 -7.78 -2.85 -7.28
N ILE A 62 -7.60 -2.36 -8.51
CA ILE A 62 -8.23 -2.91 -9.71
C ILE A 62 -7.68 -4.31 -10.02
N GLU A 63 -6.37 -4.51 -9.90
CA GLU A 63 -5.72 -5.81 -10.10
C GLU A 63 -6.23 -6.87 -9.12
N VAL A 64 -6.29 -6.55 -7.82
CA VAL A 64 -6.79 -7.48 -6.79
C VAL A 64 -8.27 -7.81 -7.02
N ILE A 65 -9.10 -6.80 -7.35
CA ILE A 65 -10.51 -7.01 -7.71
C ILE A 65 -10.63 -7.89 -8.95
N ASN A 66 -9.75 -7.72 -9.95
CA ASN A 66 -9.80 -8.51 -11.16
C ASN A 66 -9.42 -9.98 -10.93
N THR A 67 -8.47 -10.23 -10.04
CA THR A 67 -7.92 -11.56 -9.74
C THR A 67 -8.83 -12.38 -8.84
N PHE A 68 -9.32 -11.84 -7.72
CA PHE A 68 -9.90 -12.64 -6.63
C PHE A 68 -11.42 -12.54 -6.44
N LYS A 69 -12.15 -11.81 -7.29
CA LYS A 69 -13.59 -11.49 -7.14
C LYS A 69 -14.59 -12.63 -6.84
N LYS A 70 -14.19 -13.89 -7.04
CA LYS A 70 -15.07 -15.06 -6.92
C LYS A 70 -14.93 -15.78 -5.59
N GLU A 71 -14.01 -15.35 -4.74
CA GLU A 71 -13.77 -15.96 -3.44
C GLU A 71 -14.79 -15.48 -2.41
N ASP A 72 -15.25 -16.39 -1.55
CA ASP A 72 -16.25 -16.11 -0.51
C ASP A 72 -15.68 -15.22 0.62
N ASP A 73 -14.36 -15.21 0.78
CA ASP A 73 -13.56 -14.43 1.73
C ASP A 73 -12.87 -13.23 1.06
N PHE A 74 -13.41 -12.74 -0.06
CA PHE A 74 -12.81 -11.69 -0.88
C PHE A 74 -12.35 -10.46 -0.08
N ASP A 75 -13.10 -10.02 0.93
CA ASP A 75 -12.72 -8.82 1.70
C ASP A 75 -11.43 -9.03 2.50
N SER A 76 -11.23 -10.21 3.11
CA SER A 76 -9.97 -10.55 3.79
C SER A 76 -8.83 -10.66 2.78
N ILE A 77 -9.05 -11.40 1.70
CA ILE A 77 -8.06 -11.53 0.61
C ILE A 77 -7.68 -10.15 0.07
N PHE A 78 -8.64 -9.26 -0.10
CA PHE A 78 -8.40 -7.92 -0.60
C PHE A 78 -7.49 -7.15 0.36
N GLU A 79 -7.81 -7.11 1.65
CA GLU A 79 -7.02 -6.40 2.65
C GLU A 79 -5.59 -6.94 2.75
N ASP A 80 -5.43 -8.27 2.78
CA ASP A 80 -4.12 -8.92 2.82
C ASP A 80 -3.30 -8.61 1.56
N ASN A 81 -3.92 -8.64 0.39
CA ASN A 81 -3.25 -8.29 -0.86
C ASN A 81 -2.89 -6.80 -0.91
N MET A 82 -3.74 -5.89 -0.42
CA MET A 82 -3.40 -4.47 -0.35
C MET A 82 -2.20 -4.24 0.59
N LYS A 83 -2.18 -4.90 1.76
CA LYS A 83 -1.05 -4.88 2.69
C LYS A 83 0.23 -5.37 2.01
N ILE A 84 0.22 -6.57 1.43
CA ILE A 84 1.40 -7.17 0.78
C ILE A 84 1.93 -6.27 -0.34
N ASN A 85 1.05 -5.76 -1.22
CA ASN A 85 1.48 -4.90 -2.33
C ASN A 85 2.06 -3.57 -1.83
N ALA A 86 1.52 -2.98 -0.77
CA ALA A 86 2.10 -1.77 -0.17
C ALA A 86 3.53 -1.99 0.32
N MET A 87 3.77 -3.12 0.98
CA MET A 87 5.10 -3.49 1.47
C MET A 87 6.07 -3.79 0.31
N ILE A 88 5.60 -4.46 -0.74
CA ILE A 88 6.41 -4.73 -1.95
C ILE A 88 6.73 -3.43 -2.71
N HIS A 89 5.79 -2.49 -2.81
CA HIS A 89 6.03 -1.19 -3.43
C HIS A 89 7.08 -0.40 -2.65
N ALA A 90 6.96 -0.33 -1.32
CA ALA A 90 7.97 0.28 -0.46
C ALA A 90 9.36 -0.34 -0.67
N LEU A 91 9.42 -1.68 -0.70
CA LEU A 91 10.67 -2.39 -0.95
C LEU A 91 11.26 -2.05 -2.31
N LYS A 92 10.45 -2.11 -3.39
CA LYS A 92 10.89 -1.78 -4.76
C LYS A 92 11.40 -0.34 -4.85
N ASP A 93 10.63 0.62 -4.34
CA ASP A 93 11.00 2.04 -4.39
C ASP A 93 12.30 2.29 -3.62
N PHE A 94 12.46 1.67 -2.45
CA PHE A 94 13.69 1.75 -1.69
C PHE A 94 14.86 1.12 -2.44
N THR A 95 14.73 -0.12 -2.93
CA THR A 95 15.83 -0.84 -3.57
C THR A 95 16.24 -0.20 -4.89
N LEU A 96 15.28 0.27 -5.70
CA LEU A 96 15.58 0.98 -6.95
C LEU A 96 16.47 2.21 -6.70
N LYS A 97 16.21 2.96 -5.63
CA LYS A 97 16.98 4.16 -5.29
C LYS A 97 18.24 3.84 -4.45
N TYR A 98 18.24 2.73 -3.71
CA TYR A 98 19.38 2.26 -2.92
C TYR A 98 20.47 1.58 -3.77
N ASP A 99 20.07 0.82 -4.80
CA ASP A 99 20.99 0.12 -5.70
C ASP A 99 21.83 1.10 -6.54
N GLU A 100 21.33 2.32 -6.78
CA GLU A 100 22.11 3.43 -7.33
C GLU A 100 23.26 3.87 -6.40
N LEU A 101 23.15 3.58 -5.09
CA LEU A 101 24.04 4.09 -4.04
C LEU A 101 24.98 3.03 -3.45
N ASN A 102 24.60 1.75 -3.39
CA ASN A 102 25.44 0.69 -2.83
C ASN A 102 25.20 -0.66 -3.50
N LYS A 103 26.24 -1.20 -4.17
CA LYS A 103 26.30 -2.57 -4.70
C LYS A 103 26.33 -3.65 -3.60
N LYS A 104 25.29 -3.75 -2.76
CA LYS A 104 25.15 -4.86 -1.79
C LYS A 104 24.08 -5.83 -2.26
N GLU A 105 24.47 -7.10 -2.34
CA GLU A 105 23.62 -8.23 -2.68
C GLU A 105 22.40 -8.38 -1.74
N ASN A 106 21.26 -8.71 -2.36
CA ASN A 106 20.07 -9.37 -1.81
C ASN A 106 19.23 -8.70 -0.72
N ILE A 107 19.29 -7.37 -0.55
CA ILE A 107 18.29 -6.68 0.31
C ILE A 107 16.87 -6.93 -0.19
N TYR A 108 16.65 -6.79 -1.50
CA TYR A 108 15.35 -7.06 -2.13
C TYR A 108 14.86 -8.48 -1.80
N ASP A 109 15.62 -9.50 -2.17
CA ASP A 109 15.22 -10.90 -2.00
C ASP A 109 14.92 -11.25 -0.54
N VAL A 110 15.76 -10.79 0.41
CA VAL A 110 15.58 -11.10 1.83
C VAL A 110 14.28 -10.52 2.40
N PHE A 111 13.96 -9.26 2.05
CA PHE A 111 12.73 -8.63 2.55
C PHE A 111 11.51 -9.10 1.78
N TYR A 112 11.64 -9.33 0.47
CA TYR A 112 10.57 -9.86 -0.37
C TYR A 112 10.10 -11.21 0.17
N GLU A 113 11.01 -12.15 0.43
CA GLU A 113 10.70 -13.46 1.01
C GLU A 113 9.99 -13.34 2.36
N LYS A 114 10.44 -12.42 3.23
CA LYS A 114 9.77 -12.19 4.52
C LYS A 114 8.35 -11.64 4.35
N ILE A 115 8.13 -10.78 3.37
CA ILE A 115 6.82 -10.20 3.07
C ILE A 115 5.85 -11.27 2.58
N ILE A 116 6.25 -12.05 1.57
CA ILE A 116 5.35 -13.05 0.96
C ILE A 116 5.05 -14.22 1.89
N ASN A 117 5.94 -14.52 2.85
CA ASN A 117 5.76 -15.56 3.85
C ASN A 117 5.11 -15.04 5.16
N ASP A 118 4.61 -13.80 5.19
CA ASP A 118 4.00 -13.14 6.35
C ASP A 118 4.89 -13.11 7.61
N GLN A 119 6.21 -13.01 7.41
CA GLN A 119 7.23 -12.93 8.46
C GLN A 119 7.76 -11.50 8.68
N PHE A 120 7.28 -10.53 7.89
CA PHE A 120 7.74 -9.15 7.94
C PHE A 120 6.95 -8.28 8.93
N PHE A 121 5.62 -8.30 8.86
CA PHE A 121 4.76 -7.36 9.58
C PHE A 121 4.47 -7.85 11.01
N THR A 122 5.24 -7.33 11.98
CA THR A 122 5.20 -7.80 13.38
C THR A 122 4.04 -7.21 14.19
N LEU A 123 3.83 -7.74 15.40
CA LEU A 123 2.86 -7.18 16.35
C LEU A 123 3.15 -5.72 16.72
N SER A 124 4.42 -5.33 16.86
CA SER A 124 4.77 -3.93 17.16
C SER A 124 4.39 -3.00 16.01
N MET A 125 4.62 -3.44 14.76
CA MET A 125 4.19 -2.71 13.56
C MET A 125 2.67 -2.60 13.49
N GLN A 126 1.94 -3.66 13.88
CA GLN A 126 0.48 -3.64 13.92
C GLN A 126 -0.07 -2.66 14.97
N VAL A 127 0.57 -2.57 16.14
CA VAL A 127 0.21 -1.58 17.16
C VAL A 127 0.42 -0.16 16.62
N PHE A 128 1.60 0.12 16.09
CA PHE A 128 1.91 1.43 15.49
C PHE A 128 0.95 1.78 14.35
N PHE A 129 0.63 0.82 13.48
CA PHE A 129 -0.36 1.00 12.43
C PHE A 129 -1.72 1.43 13.00
N SER A 130 -2.18 0.76 14.05
CA SER A 130 -3.48 1.04 14.66
C SER A 130 -3.54 2.43 15.31
N GLU A 131 -2.44 2.86 15.92
CA GLU A 131 -2.30 4.19 16.55
C GLU A 131 -2.33 5.32 15.50
N GLU A 132 -1.64 5.12 14.37
CA GLU A 132 -1.46 6.14 13.34
C GLU A 132 -2.58 6.18 12.29
N LEU A 133 -3.35 5.10 12.11
CA LEU A 133 -4.34 4.97 11.05
C LEU A 133 -5.36 6.11 11.05
N LYS A 134 -5.84 6.52 12.24
CA LYS A 134 -6.83 7.59 12.37
C LYS A 134 -6.30 8.92 11.83
N SER A 135 -5.06 9.27 12.15
CA SER A 135 -4.38 10.47 11.64
C SER A 135 -4.29 10.45 10.11
N ARG A 136 -3.94 9.29 9.52
CA ARG A 136 -3.87 9.11 8.07
C ARG A 136 -5.24 9.20 7.40
N ILE A 137 -6.28 8.63 8.00
CA ILE A 137 -7.66 8.79 7.53
C ILE A 137 -8.06 10.27 7.50
N ASP A 138 -7.77 11.02 8.56
CA ASP A 138 -8.12 12.44 8.64
C ASP A 138 -7.34 13.32 7.66
N TYR A 139 -6.12 12.93 7.29
CA TYR A 139 -5.37 13.52 6.19
C TYR A 139 -6.08 13.28 4.84
N TRP A 140 -6.35 12.02 4.49
CA TRP A 140 -6.98 11.67 3.20
C TRP A 140 -8.42 12.19 3.06
N LYS A 141 -9.15 12.35 4.17
CA LYS A 141 -10.46 13.02 4.17
C LYS A 141 -10.41 14.44 3.61
N LYS A 142 -9.31 15.16 3.82
CA LYS A 142 -9.15 16.54 3.33
C LYS A 142 -8.84 16.59 1.84
N LEU A 143 -8.26 15.53 1.29
CA LEU A 143 -7.82 15.45 -0.10
C LEU A 143 -8.87 14.82 -1.03
N ILE A 144 -9.52 13.75 -0.57
CA ILE A 144 -10.49 13.01 -1.38
C ILE A 144 -11.87 13.63 -1.15
N SER A 145 -12.31 14.42 -2.12
CA SER A 145 -13.68 14.96 -2.14
C SER A 145 -14.69 13.88 -2.60
N ASN A 146 -15.98 14.14 -2.42
CA ASN A 146 -17.03 13.28 -2.97
C ASN A 146 -16.98 13.22 -4.51
N GLU A 147 -16.60 14.33 -5.15
CA GLU A 147 -16.49 14.43 -6.60
C GLU A 147 -15.31 13.60 -7.11
N THR A 148 -14.15 13.73 -6.48
CA THR A 148 -12.96 12.90 -6.77
C THR A 148 -13.30 11.41 -6.65
N ALA A 149 -13.95 10.99 -5.56
CA ALA A 149 -14.35 9.59 -5.39
C ALA A 149 -15.31 9.11 -6.50
N LYS A 150 -16.23 9.97 -6.94
CA LYS A 150 -17.17 9.67 -8.04
C LYS A 150 -16.44 9.52 -9.37
N GLU A 151 -15.50 10.42 -9.68
CA GLU A 151 -14.68 10.35 -10.89
C GLU A 151 -13.83 9.08 -10.90
N LEU A 152 -13.13 8.78 -9.81
CA LEU A 152 -12.32 7.56 -9.68
C LEU A 152 -13.17 6.30 -9.85
N LYS A 153 -14.37 6.26 -9.24
CA LYS A 153 -15.31 5.16 -9.42
C LYS A 153 -15.73 4.99 -10.89
N GLN A 154 -16.02 6.09 -11.59
CA GLN A 154 -16.41 6.05 -13.00
C GLN A 154 -15.26 5.56 -13.89
N SER A 155 -14.04 6.03 -13.63
CA SER A 155 -12.84 5.56 -14.33
C SER A 155 -12.61 4.06 -14.09
N ALA A 156 -12.68 3.61 -12.84
CA ALA A 156 -12.57 2.19 -12.49
C ALA A 156 -13.62 1.32 -13.21
N LEU A 157 -14.88 1.76 -13.27
CA LEU A 157 -15.95 1.02 -13.96
C LEU A 157 -15.76 0.92 -15.48
N LYS A 158 -14.98 1.81 -16.10
CA LYS A 158 -14.70 1.77 -17.55
C LYS A 158 -13.59 0.79 -17.92
N ILE A 159 -12.72 0.46 -16.97
CA ILE A 159 -11.53 -0.38 -17.20
C ILE A 159 -11.87 -1.88 -17.06
N ILE A 160 -13.00 -2.21 -16.44
CA ILE A 160 -13.38 -3.58 -16.05
C ILE A 160 -14.48 -4.18 -16.92
#